data_AF-A0A963ESX8-F1
#
_entry.id   AF-A0A963ESX8-F1
#
_cell.length_a   1.000
_cell.length_b   1.000
_cell.length_c   1.000
_cell.angle_alpha   90.00
_cell.angle_beta   90.00
_cell.angle_gamma   90.00
#
_symmetry.space_group_name_H-M   'P 1'
#
loop_
_entity.id
_entity.type
_entity.pdbx_description
1 polymer ?
#
loop_
_entity_poly.entity_id
_entity_poly.type
_entity_poly.pdbx_seq_one_letter_code
_entity_poly.pdbx_strand_id
1 'polypeptide(L)'
;IGLIAMAHRTTYVLQGTIAHANHMIEGFIQGLMARRPALFNLYTSCQPEHGIGDDMGHHQAKLAVESRAYPLFRYNPDLGKTPQECFELDGNPAVYEDWPSYTLNYLEGSREKTMELPMTFADFAMTEARFRKHFRMAPPDTWHENMVPLAEFLQLEEGDREGKFPFIWTI
;
A
#
# COMPACT_ATOMS: atom_id res chain seq x y z
N ILE A 1 13.27 -1.53 -7.75
CA ILE A 1 14.20 -2.52 -8.35
C ILE A 1 13.48 -3.63 -9.12
N GLY A 2 12.30 -4.06 -8.69
CA GLY A 2 11.52 -5.13 -9.34
C GLY A 2 11.34 -5.00 -10.86
N LEU A 3 10.81 -3.86 -11.33
CA LEU A 3 10.63 -3.59 -12.77
C LEU A 3 11.94 -3.70 -13.58
N ILE A 4 13.06 -3.25 -13.01
CA ILE A 4 14.38 -3.33 -13.65
C ILE A 4 14.79 -4.80 -13.78
N ALA A 5 14.63 -5.61 -12.72
CA ALA A 5 14.94 -7.04 -12.76
C ALA A 5 14.07 -7.80 -13.78
N MET A 6 12.78 -7.46 -13.87
CA MET A 6 11.88 -8.03 -14.88
C MET A 6 12.25 -7.63 -16.31
N ALA A 7 12.78 -6.42 -16.52
CA ALA A 7 13.21 -5.97 -17.84
C ALA A 7 14.33 -6.83 -18.44
N HIS A 8 15.12 -7.53 -17.60
CA HIS A 8 16.11 -8.50 -18.06
C HIS A 8 15.50 -9.80 -18.61
N ARG A 9 14.22 -10.10 -18.31
CA ARG A 9 13.44 -11.26 -18.79
C ARG A 9 14.03 -12.65 -18.49
N THR A 10 15.14 -12.71 -17.77
CA THR A 10 15.84 -13.96 -17.42
C THR A 10 15.82 -14.23 -15.93
N THR A 11 15.51 -13.23 -15.11
CA THR A 11 15.53 -13.31 -13.64
C THR A 11 14.13 -13.61 -13.11
N TYR A 12 14.03 -14.57 -12.18
CA TYR A 12 12.84 -14.71 -11.35
C TYR A 12 12.79 -13.57 -10.34
N VAL A 13 11.64 -12.90 -10.19
CA VAL A 13 11.49 -11.78 -9.25
C VAL A 13 10.31 -12.06 -8.33
N LEU A 14 10.54 -11.96 -7.04
CA LEU A 14 9.48 -11.92 -6.02
C LEU A 14 9.52 -10.55 -5.34
N GLN A 15 8.37 -9.87 -5.29
CA GLN A 15 8.17 -8.74 -4.40
C GLN A 15 7.14 -9.12 -3.34
N GLY A 16 7.54 -9.10 -2.06
CA GLY A 16 6.71 -9.64 -0.98
C GLY A 16 6.89 -8.96 0.37
N THR A 17 6.08 -9.35 1.34
CA THR A 17 6.10 -8.81 2.71
C THR A 17 5.81 -9.90 3.73
N ILE A 18 6.30 -9.77 4.96
CA ILE A 18 6.04 -10.75 6.04
C ILE A 18 4.56 -10.89 6.39
N ALA A 19 3.75 -9.86 6.09
CA ALA A 19 2.30 -9.89 6.29
C ALA A 19 1.56 -10.88 5.38
N HIS A 20 2.20 -11.35 4.31
CA HIS A 20 1.64 -12.25 3.30
C HIS A 20 2.50 -13.51 3.22
N ALA A 21 2.56 -14.24 4.33
CA ALA A 21 3.46 -15.38 4.51
C ALA A 21 3.28 -16.48 3.44
N ASN A 22 2.04 -16.79 3.05
CA ASN A 22 1.79 -17.80 2.01
C ASN A 22 2.41 -17.39 0.67
N HIS A 23 2.12 -16.17 0.20
CA HIS A 23 2.72 -15.60 -1.02
C HIS A 23 4.25 -15.59 -0.95
N MET A 24 4.81 -15.20 0.21
CA MET A 24 6.26 -15.16 0.41
C MET A 24 6.91 -16.56 0.39
N ILE A 25 6.36 -17.53 1.11
CA ILE A 25 6.91 -18.89 1.21
C ILE A 25 6.84 -19.59 -0.15
N GLU A 26 5.69 -19.55 -0.82
CA GLU A 26 5.55 -20.09 -2.18
C GLU A 26 6.52 -19.42 -3.15
N GLY A 27 6.63 -18.09 -3.06
CA GLY A 27 7.53 -17.30 -3.89
C GLY A 27 9.00 -17.65 -3.67
N PHE A 28 9.42 -17.92 -2.42
CA PHE A 28 10.77 -18.38 -2.12
C PHE A 28 11.03 -19.77 -2.69
N ILE A 29 10.09 -20.70 -2.51
CA ILE A 29 10.23 -22.06 -3.06
C ILE A 29 10.39 -22.01 -4.58
N GLN A 30 9.53 -21.28 -5.27
CA GLN A 30 9.61 -21.12 -6.73
C GLN A 30 10.94 -20.49 -7.16
N GLY A 31 11.36 -19.41 -6.50
CA GLY A 31 12.61 -18.72 -6.84
C GLY A 31 13.87 -19.53 -6.56
N LEU A 32 13.92 -20.27 -5.45
CA LEU A 32 15.05 -21.13 -5.10
C LEU A 32 15.15 -22.37 -6.01
N MET A 33 14.03 -22.85 -6.53
CA MET A 33 13.98 -23.96 -7.49
C MET A 33 14.22 -23.51 -8.94
N ALA A 34 14.21 -22.20 -9.21
CA ALA A 34 14.42 -21.66 -10.54
C ALA A 34 15.87 -21.89 -11.01
N ARG A 35 16.05 -22.36 -12.26
CA ARG A 35 17.38 -22.58 -12.87
C ARG A 35 17.98 -21.29 -13.45
N ARG A 36 17.70 -20.16 -12.82
CA ARG A 36 17.99 -18.80 -13.28
C ARG A 36 18.25 -17.91 -12.06
N PRO A 37 18.87 -16.73 -12.21
CA PRO A 37 18.99 -15.80 -11.10
C PRO A 37 17.61 -15.50 -10.49
N ALA A 38 17.54 -15.45 -9.17
CA ALA A 38 16.34 -15.10 -8.42
C ALA A 38 16.61 -13.85 -7.57
N LEU A 39 15.70 -12.88 -7.66
CA LEU A 39 15.70 -11.68 -6.85
C LEU A 39 14.49 -11.69 -5.92
N PHE A 40 14.73 -11.60 -4.62
CA PHE A 40 13.70 -11.45 -3.59
C PHE A 40 13.75 -10.03 -3.05
N ASN A 41 12.76 -9.21 -3.39
CA ASN A 41 12.60 -7.85 -2.89
C ASN A 41 11.53 -7.86 -1.79
N LEU A 42 11.95 -7.74 -0.53
CA LEU A 42 11.02 -7.86 0.60
C LEU A 42 10.86 -6.52 1.31
N TYR A 43 9.61 -6.15 1.58
CA TYR A 43 9.33 -5.03 2.46
C TYR A 43 9.68 -5.38 3.89
N THR A 44 10.47 -4.52 4.51
CA THR A 44 10.68 -4.49 5.97
C THR A 44 10.55 -3.06 6.43
N SER A 45 9.88 -2.86 7.56
CA SER A 45 9.91 -1.59 8.26
C SER A 45 11.18 -1.48 9.10
N CYS A 46 11.64 -0.26 9.35
CA CYS A 46 12.66 0.00 10.36
C CYS A 46 12.06 0.90 11.44
N GLN A 47 11.99 0.38 12.67
CA GLN A 47 11.25 0.97 13.77
C GLN A 47 11.71 2.40 14.10
N PRO A 48 13.02 2.68 14.31
CA PRO A 48 13.46 4.03 14.63
C PRO A 48 13.34 4.99 13.45
N GLU A 49 13.69 4.56 12.24
CA GLU A 49 13.71 5.42 11.04
C GLU A 49 12.30 5.72 10.52
N HIS A 50 11.35 4.79 10.67
CA HIS A 50 9.95 5.00 10.31
C HIS A 50 9.17 5.66 11.45
N GLY A 51 9.68 5.55 12.68
CA GLY A 51 9.05 6.06 13.90
C GLY A 51 7.75 5.33 14.22
N ILE A 52 7.82 4.00 14.22
CA ILE A 52 6.72 3.08 14.55
C ILE A 52 7.07 2.27 15.81
N GLY A 53 6.09 1.64 16.44
CA GLY A 53 6.31 0.76 17.60
C GLY A 53 7.13 -0.49 17.26
N ASP A 54 7.80 -1.07 18.27
CA ASP A 54 8.71 -2.19 18.07
C ASP A 54 8.04 -3.46 17.54
N ASP A 55 6.79 -3.67 17.92
CA ASP A 55 5.92 -4.79 17.53
C ASP A 55 5.10 -4.52 16.24
N MET A 56 5.24 -3.34 15.64
CA MET A 56 4.39 -2.90 14.52
C MET A 56 4.85 -3.39 13.14
N GLY A 57 5.94 -4.15 13.05
CA GLY A 57 6.54 -4.51 11.75
C GLY A 57 5.60 -5.31 10.83
N HIS A 58 4.88 -6.29 11.37
CA HIS A 58 3.90 -7.06 10.60
C HIS A 58 2.68 -6.19 10.21
N HIS A 59 2.22 -5.35 11.13
CA HIS A 59 1.10 -4.43 10.88
C HIS A 59 1.43 -3.45 9.74
N GLN A 60 2.61 -2.83 9.79
CA GLN A 60 3.05 -1.88 8.77
C GLN A 60 3.31 -2.54 7.41
N ALA A 61 3.81 -3.78 7.41
CA ALA A 61 3.93 -4.57 6.18
C ALA A 61 2.57 -4.82 5.51
N LYS A 62 1.51 -5.05 6.30
CA LYS A 62 0.14 -5.20 5.78
C LYS A 62 -0.38 -3.89 5.19
N LEU A 63 -0.27 -2.79 5.94
CA LEU A 63 -0.69 -1.46 5.48
C LEU A 63 0.04 -1.01 4.22
N ALA A 64 1.33 -1.32 4.09
CA ALA A 64 2.11 -1.00 2.89
C ALA A 64 1.56 -1.69 1.62
N VAL A 65 1.05 -2.93 1.74
CA VAL A 65 0.41 -3.64 0.62
C VAL A 65 -0.97 -3.07 0.32
N GLU A 66 -1.80 -2.91 1.36
CA GLU A 66 -3.17 -2.41 1.23
C GLU A 66 -3.21 -1.00 0.64
N SER A 67 -2.27 -0.13 1.04
CA SER A 67 -2.15 1.25 0.54
C SER A 67 -1.51 1.41 -0.85
N ARG A 68 -1.14 0.28 -1.48
CA ARG A 68 -0.36 0.24 -2.74
C ARG A 68 1.05 0.83 -2.64
N ALA A 69 1.56 1.12 -1.44
CA ALA A 69 2.94 1.54 -1.24
C ALA A 69 3.94 0.46 -1.68
N TYR A 70 3.58 -0.81 -1.47
CA TYR A 70 4.42 -1.96 -1.78
C TYR A 70 3.58 -3.15 -2.28
N PRO A 71 3.15 -3.15 -3.56
CA PRO A 71 2.32 -4.22 -4.09
C PRO A 71 3.08 -5.55 -4.15
N LEU A 72 2.37 -6.66 -3.96
CA LEU A 72 2.92 -8.01 -4.11
C LEU A 72 2.98 -8.37 -5.58
N PHE A 73 4.04 -9.04 -6.02
CA PHE A 73 4.02 -9.66 -7.35
C PHE A 73 5.07 -10.76 -7.46
N ARG A 74 4.85 -11.64 -8.43
CA ARG A 74 5.84 -12.60 -8.91
C ARG A 74 6.07 -12.40 -10.39
N TYR A 75 7.31 -12.56 -10.80
CA TYR A 75 7.70 -12.64 -12.20
C TYR A 75 8.49 -13.91 -12.42
N ASN A 76 7.92 -14.83 -13.20
CA ASN A 76 8.55 -16.09 -13.55
C ASN A 76 8.68 -16.22 -15.08
N PRO A 77 9.89 -16.07 -15.63
CA PRO A 77 10.09 -16.14 -17.07
C PRO A 77 9.93 -17.56 -17.67
N ASP A 78 9.69 -18.59 -16.84
CA ASP A 78 9.36 -19.95 -17.31
C ASP A 78 7.87 -20.13 -17.64
N LEU A 79 6.99 -19.20 -17.23
CA LEU A 79 5.53 -19.32 -17.43
C LEU A 79 5.05 -18.94 -18.83
N GLY A 80 5.86 -18.21 -19.61
CA GLY A 80 5.44 -17.73 -20.91
C GLY A 80 6.52 -17.00 -21.68
N LYS A 81 6.13 -16.38 -22.80
CA LYS A 81 7.04 -15.61 -23.67
C LYS A 81 6.83 -14.11 -23.52
N THR A 82 5.62 -13.70 -23.15
CA THR A 82 5.25 -12.31 -22.96
C THR A 82 5.43 -11.91 -21.50
N PRO A 83 5.73 -10.63 -21.20
CA PRO A 83 5.78 -10.16 -19.82
C PRO A 83 4.49 -10.42 -19.04
N GLN A 84 3.33 -10.33 -19.70
CA GLN A 84 2.01 -10.58 -19.12
C GLN A 84 1.87 -12.02 -18.60
N GLU A 85 2.25 -13.02 -19.41
CA GLU A 85 2.17 -14.45 -19.01
C GLU A 85 3.13 -14.78 -17.87
N CYS A 86 4.21 -14.03 -17.74
CA CYS A 86 5.22 -14.23 -16.72
C CYS A 86 4.92 -13.48 -15.42
N PHE A 87 3.90 -12.61 -15.37
CA PHE A 87 3.66 -11.68 -14.28
C PHE A 87 2.37 -11.99 -13.52
N GLU A 88 2.46 -12.16 -12.21
CA GLU A 88 1.35 -12.48 -11.33
C GLU A 88 1.21 -11.42 -10.23
N LEU A 89 -0.04 -11.00 -9.97
CA LEU A 89 -0.42 -10.04 -8.93
C LEU A 89 -1.23 -10.67 -7.79
N ASP A 90 -1.26 -12.00 -7.71
CA ASP A 90 -2.02 -12.71 -6.70
C ASP A 90 -1.55 -12.37 -5.28
N GLY A 91 -2.52 -12.33 -4.36
CA GLY A 91 -2.29 -11.98 -2.96
C GLY A 91 -2.48 -10.50 -2.64
N ASN A 92 -2.55 -9.61 -3.64
CA ASN A 92 -2.97 -8.23 -3.39
C ASN A 92 -4.48 -8.17 -3.11
N PRO A 93 -4.94 -7.39 -2.12
CA PRO A 93 -6.35 -7.17 -1.88
C PRO A 93 -6.96 -6.28 -2.97
N ALA A 94 -8.26 -6.49 -3.24
CA ALA A 94 -9.08 -5.68 -4.14
C ALA A 94 -8.38 -5.38 -5.48
N VAL A 95 -7.91 -6.40 -6.21
CA VAL A 95 -7.05 -6.26 -7.41
C VAL A 95 -7.67 -5.38 -8.51
N TYR A 96 -9.00 -5.29 -8.55
CA TYR A 96 -9.75 -4.51 -9.55
C TYR A 96 -10.21 -3.14 -9.03
N GLU A 97 -9.81 -2.76 -7.83
CA GLU A 97 -10.11 -1.47 -7.21
C GLU A 97 -8.80 -0.73 -6.91
N ASP A 98 -8.85 0.60 -6.87
CA ASP A 98 -7.66 1.42 -6.58
C ASP A 98 -7.08 1.06 -5.20
N TRP A 99 -7.95 0.95 -4.18
CA TRP A 99 -7.61 0.58 -2.81
C TRP A 99 -8.67 -0.32 -2.18
N PRO A 100 -8.30 -1.21 -1.26
CA PRO A 100 -9.26 -1.85 -0.37
C PRO A 100 -9.84 -0.83 0.63
N SER A 101 -11.06 -1.11 1.10
CA SER A 101 -11.73 -0.31 2.13
C SER A 101 -11.48 -0.86 3.54
N TYR A 102 -11.53 0.02 4.53
CA TYR A 102 -11.50 -0.33 5.96
C TYR A 102 -12.58 0.44 6.73
N THR A 103 -13.06 -0.17 7.81
CA THR A 103 -14.03 0.44 8.72
C THR A 103 -13.32 1.30 9.76
N LEU A 104 -13.65 2.59 9.81
CA LEU A 104 -13.28 3.50 10.88
C LEU A 104 -14.42 3.62 11.88
N ASN A 105 -14.16 3.27 13.15
CA ASN A 105 -15.11 3.43 14.25
C ASN A 105 -14.83 4.74 14.99
N TYR A 106 -15.83 5.62 15.12
CA TYR A 106 -15.66 6.92 15.76
C TYR A 106 -16.85 7.26 16.68
N LEU A 107 -16.61 8.20 17.60
CA LEU A 107 -17.64 8.72 18.49
C LEU A 107 -18.15 10.07 17.99
N GLU A 108 -19.46 10.17 17.79
CA GLU A 108 -20.14 11.44 17.56
C GLU A 108 -20.96 11.79 18.82
N GLY A 109 -20.37 12.62 19.67
CA GLY A 109 -20.87 12.85 21.02
C GLY A 109 -20.77 11.59 21.88
N SER A 110 -21.90 10.96 22.18
CA SER A 110 -21.98 9.70 22.95
C SER A 110 -22.37 8.49 22.12
N ARG A 111 -22.52 8.62 20.80
CA ARG A 111 -22.93 7.54 19.90
C ARG A 111 -21.73 7.01 19.12
N GLU A 112 -21.55 5.69 19.16
CA GLU A 112 -20.65 4.99 18.26
C GLU A 112 -21.21 4.99 16.84
N LYS A 113 -20.38 5.37 15.88
CA LYS A 113 -20.66 5.36 14.45
C LYS A 113 -19.50 4.71 13.71
N THR A 114 -19.78 4.25 12.51
CA THR A 114 -18.78 3.67 11.61
C THR A 114 -18.80 4.39 10.27
N MET A 115 -17.66 4.40 9.58
CA MET A 115 -17.56 4.81 8.18
C MET A 115 -16.58 3.92 7.44
N GLU A 116 -16.87 3.63 6.17
CA GLU A 116 -15.95 2.92 5.28
C GLU A 116 -15.07 3.92 4.56
N LEU A 117 -13.76 3.70 4.58
CA LEU A 117 -12.78 4.57 3.94
C LEU A 117 -11.80 3.74 3.11
N PRO A 118 -11.31 4.24 1.97
CA PRO A 118 -10.24 3.59 1.23
C PRO A 118 -8.92 3.70 1.99
N MET A 119 -8.14 2.61 2.04
CA MET A 119 -6.77 2.62 2.58
C MET A 119 -5.82 3.21 1.53
N THR A 120 -5.68 4.53 1.46
CA THR A 120 -4.77 5.18 0.50
C THR A 120 -3.32 5.19 1.00
N PHE A 121 -2.39 5.61 0.15
CA PHE A 121 -1.00 5.85 0.57
C PHE A 121 -0.89 6.86 1.71
N ALA A 122 -1.77 7.88 1.74
CA ALA A 122 -1.72 8.88 2.80
C ALA A 122 -2.16 8.32 4.15
N ASP A 123 -3.13 7.41 4.17
CA ASP A 123 -3.59 6.72 5.39
C ASP A 123 -2.45 5.89 5.99
N PHE A 124 -1.75 5.10 5.15
CA PHE A 124 -0.53 4.41 5.57
C PHE A 124 0.56 5.38 6.04
N ALA A 125 0.84 6.42 5.27
CA ALA A 125 1.90 7.38 5.58
C ALA A 125 1.66 8.11 6.91
N MET A 126 0.40 8.41 7.26
CA MET A 126 0.05 9.04 8.52
C MET A 126 0.42 8.18 9.74
N THR A 127 0.51 6.85 9.58
CA THR A 127 0.91 5.93 10.66
C THR A 127 2.43 5.88 10.92
N GLU A 128 3.25 6.48 10.05
CA GLU A 128 4.71 6.49 10.20
C GLU A 128 5.21 7.92 10.47
N ALA A 129 5.94 8.11 11.58
CA ALA A 129 6.41 9.44 11.99
C ALA A 129 7.30 10.13 10.94
N ARG A 130 7.97 9.35 10.07
CA ARG A 130 8.80 9.88 8.97
C ARG A 130 8.02 10.79 8.01
N PHE A 131 6.70 10.61 7.91
CA PHE A 131 5.85 11.44 7.05
C PHE A 131 5.12 12.56 7.81
N ARG A 132 5.24 12.65 9.13
CA ARG A 132 4.48 13.57 9.98
C ARG A 132 4.52 15.03 9.52
N LYS A 133 5.64 15.49 8.97
CA LYS A 133 5.82 16.86 8.45
C LYS A 133 4.93 17.21 7.24
N HIS A 134 4.38 16.21 6.56
CA HIS A 134 3.48 16.38 5.41
C HIS A 134 2.02 16.53 5.82
N PHE A 135 1.69 16.33 7.11
CA PHE A 135 0.33 16.38 7.63
C PHE A 135 0.17 17.54 8.60
N ARG A 136 -1.03 18.13 8.60
CA ARG A 136 -1.48 19.07 9.62
C ARG A 136 -2.87 18.66 10.05
N MET A 137 -3.09 18.61 11.35
CA MET A 137 -4.44 18.41 11.88
C MET A 137 -5.27 19.65 11.55
N ALA A 138 -6.41 19.46 10.91
CA ALA A 138 -7.37 20.52 10.63
C ALA A 138 -8.30 20.67 11.84
N PRO A 139 -8.22 21.79 12.59
CA PRO A 139 -9.15 22.04 13.70
C PRO A 139 -10.61 22.03 13.22
N PRO A 140 -11.58 21.55 14.01
CA PRO A 140 -12.99 21.45 13.60
C PRO A 140 -13.61 22.78 13.15
N ASP A 141 -13.15 23.90 13.68
CA ASP A 141 -13.57 25.26 13.30
C ASP A 141 -13.04 25.70 11.92
N THR A 142 -12.09 24.95 11.34
CA THR A 142 -11.57 25.19 9.98
C THR A 142 -12.26 24.33 8.90
N TRP A 143 -13.17 23.43 9.30
CA TRP A 143 -13.84 22.54 8.36
C TRP A 143 -14.85 23.30 7.50
N HIS A 144 -14.77 23.09 6.19
CA HIS A 144 -15.64 23.75 5.20
C HIS A 144 -15.87 22.86 3.98
N GLU A 145 -16.85 23.19 3.14
CA GLU A 145 -17.28 22.39 1.97
C GLU A 145 -16.20 22.13 0.91
N ASN A 146 -15.13 22.95 0.88
CA ASN A 146 -13.99 22.72 -0.02
C ASN A 146 -12.97 21.71 0.51
N MET A 147 -13.14 21.19 1.73
CA MET A 147 -12.36 20.04 2.22
C MET A 147 -12.98 18.76 1.67
N VAL A 148 -12.19 17.97 0.96
CA VAL A 148 -12.65 16.74 0.31
C VAL A 148 -11.78 15.55 0.71
N PRO A 149 -12.34 14.34 0.89
CA PRO A 149 -11.53 13.16 1.14
C PRO A 149 -10.47 12.97 0.05
N LEU A 150 -9.26 12.61 0.43
CA LEU A 150 -8.13 12.50 -0.51
C LEU A 150 -8.44 11.57 -1.69
N ALA A 151 -9.10 10.44 -1.44
CA ALA A 151 -9.47 9.50 -2.48
C ALA A 151 -10.40 10.13 -3.53
N GLU A 152 -11.34 10.98 -3.11
CA GLU A 152 -12.23 11.73 -4.03
C GLU A 152 -11.45 12.81 -4.77
N PHE A 153 -10.58 13.55 -4.07
CA PHE A 153 -9.73 14.57 -4.68
C PHE A 153 -8.86 14.02 -5.81
N LEU A 154 -8.34 12.80 -5.67
CA LEU A 154 -7.51 12.16 -6.70
C LEU A 154 -8.28 11.83 -7.99
N GLN A 155 -9.60 11.67 -7.90
CA GLN A 155 -10.48 11.40 -9.05
C GLN A 155 -10.92 12.67 -9.78
N LEU A 156 -10.71 13.85 -9.19
CA LEU A 156 -11.04 15.13 -9.83
C LEU A 156 -10.11 15.42 -11.01
N GLU A 157 -10.66 16.02 -12.07
CA GLU A 157 -9.86 16.60 -13.15
C GLU A 157 -9.00 17.77 -12.65
N GLU A 158 -7.95 18.14 -13.38
CA GLU A 158 -6.98 19.15 -12.93
C GLU A 158 -7.64 20.51 -12.60
N GLY A 159 -8.62 20.94 -13.40
CA GLY A 159 -9.35 22.20 -13.16
C GLY A 159 -10.23 22.19 -11.92
N ASP A 160 -10.80 21.03 -11.57
CA ASP A 160 -11.72 20.89 -10.42
C ASP A 160 -10.99 20.82 -9.07
N ARG A 161 -9.66 20.67 -9.09
CA ARG A 161 -8.82 20.63 -7.89
C ARG A 161 -8.56 22.03 -7.33
N GLU A 162 -8.74 23.07 -8.12
CA GLU A 162 -8.46 24.45 -7.68
C GLU A 162 -9.38 24.83 -6.50
N GLY A 163 -8.76 25.33 -5.41
CA GLY A 163 -9.48 25.72 -4.20
C GLY A 163 -9.99 24.56 -3.34
N LYS A 164 -9.71 23.29 -3.69
CA LYS A 164 -10.02 22.11 -2.88
C LYS A 164 -8.85 21.76 -1.94
N PHE A 165 -9.19 21.27 -0.76
CA PHE A 165 -8.24 20.92 0.30
C PHE A 165 -8.39 19.43 0.65
N PRO A 166 -7.50 18.55 0.17
CA PRO A 166 -7.61 17.12 0.44
C PRO A 166 -7.31 16.82 1.90
N PHE A 167 -8.07 15.89 2.50
CA PHE A 167 -7.85 15.42 3.86
C PHE A 167 -8.06 13.89 3.98
N ILE A 168 -7.59 13.33 5.09
CA ILE A 168 -7.86 11.94 5.49
C ILE A 168 -8.42 11.92 6.92
N TRP A 169 -9.17 10.88 7.27
CA TRP A 169 -9.62 10.67 8.64
C TRP A 169 -8.62 9.80 9.42
N THR A 170 -8.35 10.15 10.67
CA THR A 170 -7.45 9.40 11.55
C THR A 170 -7.98 9.45 12.99
N ILE A 171 -7.69 8.41 13.80
CA ILE A 171 -8.05 8.31 15.22
C ILE A 171 -6.79 8.46 16.07
#